data_AF-A0A411PFY2-F1
#
_entry.id   AF-A0A411PFY2-F1
#
_cell.length_a   1.000
_cell.length_b   1.000
_cell.length_c   1.000
_cell.angle_alpha   90.00
_cell.angle_beta   90.00
_cell.angle_gamma   90.00
#
_symmetry.space_group_name_H-M   'P 1'
#
loop_
_entity.id
_entity.type
_entity.pdbx_description
1 polymer ?
#
loop_
_entity_poly.entity_id
_entity_poly.type
_entity_poly.pdbx_seq_one_letter_code
_entity_poly.pdbx_strand_id
1 'polypeptide(L)'
;MRIQQLSELLEYVANCRLSMGKLYGRLHRNADSSRVKLMLEYFQQHEQHIHDTLISYIEDAPSRILDTWYKDIVFEDFVKRCVTTSLPANMTEDQVLELHLDLENRLIELVEKTANSSATDEVKSALLDIVRVAKTQQKRLVHSTIRMDDI
;
A
#
# COMPACT_ATOMS: atom_id res chain seq x y z
N MET A 1 -14.22 -20.69 -8.19
CA MET A 1 -14.24 -19.50 -9.05
C MET A 1 -14.77 -18.35 -8.21
N ARG A 2 -13.93 -17.37 -7.85
CA ARG A 2 -14.35 -16.21 -7.07
C ARG A 2 -14.44 -15.04 -8.05
N ILE A 3 -15.64 -14.50 -8.22
CA ILE A 3 -15.84 -13.31 -9.04
C ILE A 3 -15.81 -12.14 -8.09
N GLN A 4 -15.00 -11.13 -8.38
CA GLN A 4 -14.79 -9.99 -7.49
C GLN A 4 -14.93 -8.71 -8.30
N GLN A 5 -15.58 -7.72 -7.69
CA GLN A 5 -15.70 -6.40 -8.27
C GLN A 5 -14.41 -5.59 -8.09
N LEU A 6 -14.23 -4.55 -8.91
CA LEU A 6 -13.10 -3.65 -8.76
C LEU A 6 -13.12 -2.91 -7.41
N SER A 7 -14.31 -2.54 -6.92
CA SER A 7 -14.51 -1.98 -5.57
C SER A 7 -13.86 -2.87 -4.50
N GLU A 8 -14.13 -4.18 -4.52
CA GLU A 8 -13.56 -5.12 -3.56
C GLU A 8 -12.03 -5.16 -3.60
N LEU A 9 -11.42 -5.04 -4.79
CA LEU A 9 -9.97 -4.95 -4.92
C LEU A 9 -9.44 -3.66 -4.30
N LEU A 10 -10.06 -2.52 -4.60
CA LEU A 10 -9.59 -1.23 -4.09
C LEU A 10 -9.78 -1.11 -2.58
N GLU A 11 -10.90 -1.61 -2.05
CA GLU A 11 -11.15 -1.74 -0.62
C GLU A 11 -10.13 -2.67 0.04
N TYR A 12 -9.79 -3.78 -0.60
CA TYR A 12 -8.74 -4.67 -0.12
C TYR A 12 -7.39 -3.95 -0.04
N VAL A 13 -7.01 -3.20 -1.09
CA VAL A 13 -5.77 -2.42 -1.09
C VAL A 13 -5.78 -1.37 0.01
N ALA A 14 -6.91 -0.65 0.20
CA ALA A 14 -7.06 0.31 1.30
C ALA A 14 -6.87 -0.38 2.68
N ASN A 15 -7.48 -1.54 2.90
CA ASN A 15 -7.30 -2.31 4.13
C ASN A 15 -5.85 -2.81 4.34
N CYS A 16 -5.12 -3.08 3.26
CA CYS A 16 -3.70 -3.39 3.33
C CYS A 16 -2.88 -2.20 3.85
N ARG A 17 -3.22 -0.97 3.46
CA ARG A 17 -2.60 0.27 3.97
C ARG A 17 -2.76 0.39 5.49
N LEU A 18 -3.97 0.17 6.01
CA LEU A 18 -4.19 0.13 7.46
C LEU A 18 -3.38 -0.98 8.16
N SER A 19 -3.21 -2.13 7.50
CA SER A 19 -2.42 -3.25 8.02
C SER A 19 -0.93 -2.92 8.08
N MET A 20 -0.41 -2.19 7.09
CA MET A 20 0.94 -1.62 7.12
C MET A 20 1.10 -0.61 8.26
N GLY A 21 0.14 0.30 8.44
CA GLY A 21 0.14 1.24 9.57
C GLY A 21 0.15 0.54 10.94
N LYS A 22 -0.59 -0.57 11.09
CA LYS A 22 -0.54 -1.41 12.30
C LYS A 22 0.80 -2.12 12.48
N LEU A 23 1.41 -2.60 11.40
CA LEU A 23 2.76 -3.18 11.41
C LEU A 23 3.78 -2.15 11.90
N TYR A 24 3.81 -0.95 11.30
CA TYR A 24 4.73 0.10 11.70
C TYR A 24 4.54 0.54 13.15
N GLY A 25 3.31 0.54 13.65
CA GLY A 25 3.05 0.82 15.07
C GLY A 25 3.60 -0.25 16.02
N ARG A 26 3.63 -1.52 15.60
CA ARG A 26 4.27 -2.60 16.38
C ARG A 26 5.79 -2.45 16.35
N LEU A 27 6.37 -2.18 15.18
CA LEU A 27 7.81 -1.94 15.03
C LEU A 27 8.26 -0.71 15.83
N HIS A 28 7.45 0.35 15.84
CA HIS A 28 7.73 1.58 16.58
C HIS A 28 7.88 1.31 18.08
N ARG A 29 6.99 0.50 18.65
CA ARG A 29 7.06 0.10 20.07
C ARG A 29 8.26 -0.79 20.39
N ASN A 30 8.80 -1.50 19.40
CA ASN A 30 9.94 -2.41 19.56
C ASN A 30 11.30 -1.74 19.27
N ALA A 31 11.33 -0.60 18.57
CA ALA A 31 12.57 0.01 18.14
C ALA A 31 13.35 0.66 19.30
N ASP A 32 14.68 0.50 19.27
CA ASP A 32 15.59 1.17 20.21
C ASP A 32 15.96 2.58 19.73
N SER A 33 16.09 2.78 18.41
CA SER A 33 16.49 4.04 17.80
C SER A 33 15.31 5.04 17.74
N SER A 34 15.51 6.23 18.30
CA SER A 34 14.56 7.35 18.16
C SER A 34 14.35 7.77 16.70
N ARG A 35 15.37 7.61 15.85
CA ARG A 35 15.29 7.97 14.44
C ARG A 35 14.44 6.99 13.64
N VAL A 36 14.62 5.69 13.90
CA VAL A 36 13.75 4.63 13.37
C VAL A 36 12.30 4.83 13.84
N LYS A 37 12.09 5.22 15.10
CA LYS A 37 10.76 5.57 15.60
C LYS A 37 10.11 6.69 14.81
N LEU A 38 10.83 7.79 14.60
CA LEU A 38 10.34 8.92 13.81
C LEU A 38 9.94 8.49 12.38
N MET A 39 10.76 7.67 11.72
CA MET A 39 10.46 7.17 10.39
C MET A 39 9.23 6.24 10.39
N LEU A 40 9.10 5.38 11.39
CA LEU A 40 7.93 4.50 11.53
C LEU A 40 6.65 5.30 11.78
N GLU A 41 6.68 6.35 12.61
CA GLU A 41 5.56 7.27 12.79
C GLU A 41 5.17 7.97 11.49
N TYR A 42 6.16 8.44 10.73
CA TYR A 42 5.95 9.03 9.41
C TYR A 42 5.28 8.02 8.45
N PHE A 43 5.74 6.77 8.39
CA PHE A 43 5.12 5.73 7.56
C PHE A 43 3.69 5.43 8.01
N GLN A 44 3.39 5.41 9.31
CA GLN A 44 2.02 5.23 9.78
C GLN A 44 1.08 6.33 9.25
N GLN A 45 1.50 7.59 9.34
CA GLN A 45 0.71 8.72 8.85
C GLN A 45 0.55 8.66 7.32
N HIS A 46 1.62 8.27 6.62
CA HIS A 46 1.60 8.11 5.18
C HIS A 46 0.58 7.04 4.73
N GLU A 47 0.61 5.86 5.35
CA GLU A 47 -0.34 4.78 5.02
C GLU A 47 -1.79 5.16 5.33
N GLN A 48 -2.03 5.87 6.44
CA GLN A 48 -3.36 6.38 6.76
C GLN A 48 -3.85 7.36 5.69
N HIS A 49 -2.99 8.27 5.25
CA HIS A 49 -3.33 9.23 4.19
C HIS A 49 -3.65 8.54 2.85
N ILE A 50 -2.88 7.50 2.47
CA ILE A 50 -3.17 6.73 1.26
C ILE A 50 -4.48 5.96 1.39
N HIS A 51 -4.75 5.34 2.55
CA HIS A 51 -6.04 4.71 2.83
C HIS A 51 -7.19 5.68 2.59
N ASP A 52 -7.15 6.86 3.21
CA ASP A 52 -8.24 7.83 3.13
C ASP A 52 -8.44 8.33 1.70
N THR A 53 -7.34 8.52 0.96
CA THR A 53 -7.37 8.89 -0.46
C THR A 53 -8.02 7.80 -1.32
N LEU A 54 -7.72 6.53 -1.07
CA LEU A 54 -8.33 5.40 -1.78
C LEU A 54 -9.82 5.27 -1.47
N ILE A 55 -10.22 5.44 -0.20
CA ILE A 55 -11.64 5.41 0.18
C ILE A 55 -12.41 6.54 -0.51
N SER A 56 -11.90 7.77 -0.48
CA SER A 56 -12.51 8.90 -1.20
C SER A 56 -12.62 8.62 -2.71
N TYR A 57 -11.58 8.03 -3.32
CA TYR A 57 -11.65 7.62 -4.73
C TYR A 57 -12.77 6.60 -4.99
N ILE A 58 -12.93 5.60 -4.12
CA ILE A 58 -13.99 4.58 -4.25
C ILE A 58 -15.38 5.21 -4.10
N GLU A 59 -15.55 6.16 -3.18
CA GLU A 59 -16.82 6.85 -2.97
C GLU A 59 -17.21 7.75 -4.15
N ASP A 60 -16.22 8.39 -4.78
CA ASP A 60 -16.43 9.34 -5.89
C ASP A 60 -16.44 8.67 -7.29
N ALA A 61 -15.94 7.44 -7.41
CA ALA A 61 -15.80 6.77 -8.69
C ALA A 61 -17.16 6.32 -9.27
N PRO A 62 -17.35 6.38 -10.61
CA PRO A 62 -18.57 5.88 -11.25
C PRO A 62 -18.80 4.39 -10.99
N SER A 63 -20.02 4.01 -10.58
CA SER A 63 -20.38 2.61 -10.31
C SER A 63 -20.08 1.68 -11.49
N ARG A 64 -20.23 2.17 -12.73
CA ARG A 64 -19.89 1.38 -13.95
C ARG A 64 -18.44 0.90 -13.99
N ILE A 65 -17.51 1.62 -13.36
CA ILE A 65 -16.10 1.24 -13.26
C ILE A 65 -15.94 0.26 -12.09
N LEU A 66 -16.49 0.59 -10.91
CA LEU A 66 -16.37 -0.20 -9.68
C LEU A 66 -17.03 -1.57 -9.77
N ASP A 67 -18.16 -1.67 -10.47
CA ASP A 67 -18.93 -2.91 -10.65
C ASP A 67 -18.30 -3.86 -11.68
N THR A 68 -17.12 -3.53 -12.22
CA THR A 68 -16.41 -4.38 -13.18
C THR A 68 -15.97 -5.68 -12.51
N TRP A 69 -16.38 -6.80 -13.09
CA TRP A 69 -16.12 -8.13 -12.55
C TRP A 69 -14.83 -8.75 -13.08
N TYR A 70 -14.07 -9.37 -12.19
CA TYR A 70 -12.87 -10.14 -12.50
C TYR A 70 -13.02 -11.58 -12.03
N LYS A 71 -12.51 -12.53 -12.82
CA LYS A 71 -12.65 -13.98 -12.55
C LYS A 71 -11.47 -14.59 -11.81
N ASP A 72 -10.30 -13.94 -11.84
CA ASP A 72 -9.03 -14.54 -11.41
C ASP A 72 -8.12 -13.55 -10.67
N ILE A 73 -8.66 -12.68 -9.80
CA ILE A 73 -7.81 -11.89 -8.90
C ILE A 73 -7.34 -12.80 -7.77
N VAL A 74 -6.04 -13.04 -7.71
CA VAL A 74 -5.43 -13.79 -6.61
C VAL A 74 -4.93 -12.81 -5.57
N PHE A 75 -5.65 -12.75 -4.45
CA PHE A 75 -5.23 -12.01 -3.27
C PHE A 75 -4.24 -12.86 -2.46
N GLU A 76 -3.03 -12.37 -2.32
CA GLU A 76 -2.12 -12.85 -1.27
C GLU A 76 -2.74 -12.59 0.12
N ASP A 77 -2.40 -13.37 1.14
CA ASP A 77 -2.77 -13.04 2.52
C ASP A 77 -1.86 -11.92 3.08
N PHE A 78 -2.01 -10.72 2.52
CA PHE A 78 -1.17 -9.55 2.83
C PHE A 78 -1.38 -9.07 4.27
N VAL A 79 -2.60 -9.17 4.78
CA VAL A 79 -2.91 -8.84 6.18
C VAL A 79 -2.13 -9.75 7.11
N LYS A 80 -2.14 -11.07 6.88
CA LYS A 80 -1.35 -12.01 7.67
C LYS A 80 0.14 -11.73 7.53
N ARG A 81 0.64 -11.45 6.32
CA ARG A 81 2.04 -11.01 6.13
C ARG A 81 2.36 -9.83 7.04
N CYS A 82 1.55 -8.78 7.00
CA CYS A 82 1.72 -7.61 7.86
C CYS A 82 1.71 -7.99 9.34
N VAL A 83 0.87 -8.93 9.78
CA VAL A 83 0.82 -9.39 11.18
C VAL A 83 2.06 -10.18 11.59
N THR A 84 2.55 -11.07 10.73
CA THR A 84 3.67 -11.97 11.04
C THR A 84 5.04 -11.33 10.84
N THR A 85 5.13 -10.28 10.02
CA THR A 85 6.37 -9.54 9.81
C THR A 85 6.81 -8.85 11.10
N SER A 86 8.10 -8.99 11.41
CA SER A 86 8.77 -8.31 12.51
C SER A 86 10.21 -7.98 12.11
N LEU A 87 10.76 -6.93 12.71
CA LEU A 87 12.18 -6.60 12.66
C LEU A 87 12.73 -6.59 14.11
N PRO A 88 14.02 -6.89 14.31
CA PRO A 88 14.63 -6.89 15.65
C PRO A 88 14.70 -5.46 16.22
N ALA A 89 14.79 -5.29 17.54
CA ALA A 89 14.74 -3.96 18.19
C ALA A 89 15.82 -2.98 17.70
N ASN A 90 16.98 -3.52 17.30
CA ASN A 90 18.10 -2.79 16.71
C ASN A 90 18.00 -2.61 15.19
N MET A 91 16.79 -2.70 14.61
CA MET A 91 16.55 -2.48 13.19
C MET A 91 17.08 -1.11 12.73
N THR A 92 17.56 -1.04 11.50
CA THR A 92 18.06 0.21 10.89
C THR A 92 16.98 0.90 10.07
N GLU A 93 17.21 2.16 9.69
CA GLU A 93 16.33 2.87 8.76
C GLU A 93 16.22 2.14 7.42
N ASP A 94 17.36 1.69 6.87
CA ASP A 94 17.39 0.93 5.61
C ASP A 94 16.52 -0.32 5.66
N GLN A 95 16.58 -1.10 6.74
CA GLN A 95 15.77 -2.31 6.88
C GLN A 95 14.27 -2.02 6.93
N VAL A 96 13.88 -0.91 7.56
CA VAL A 96 12.48 -0.49 7.62
C VAL A 96 12.02 0.06 6.27
N LEU A 97 12.87 0.81 5.56
CA LEU A 97 12.58 1.31 4.21
C LEU A 97 12.47 0.17 3.20
N GLU A 98 13.40 -0.79 3.21
CA GLU A 98 13.36 -1.99 2.37
C GLU A 98 12.07 -2.79 2.60
N LEU A 99 11.69 -2.99 3.86
CA LEU A 99 10.44 -3.65 4.20
C LEU A 99 9.23 -2.89 3.64
N HIS A 100 9.20 -1.57 3.79
CA HIS A 100 8.11 -0.76 3.26
C HIS A 100 8.01 -0.87 1.73
N LEU A 101 9.15 -0.79 1.02
CA LEU A 101 9.19 -0.88 -0.43
C LEU A 101 8.77 -2.27 -0.94
N ASP A 102 9.16 -3.38 -0.29
CA ASP A 102 8.66 -4.73 -0.64
C ASP A 102 7.14 -4.78 -0.54
N LEU A 103 6.58 -4.32 0.58
CA LEU A 103 5.13 -4.33 0.82
C LEU A 103 4.38 -3.46 -0.19
N GLU A 104 4.87 -2.26 -0.46
CA GLU A 104 4.24 -1.35 -1.41
C GLU A 104 4.31 -1.88 -2.85
N ASN A 105 5.45 -2.41 -3.28
CA ASN A 105 5.62 -2.98 -4.61
C ASN A 105 4.67 -4.17 -4.86
N ARG A 106 4.40 -4.99 -3.85
CA ARG A 106 3.39 -6.06 -3.94
C ARG A 106 1.99 -5.52 -4.22
N LEU A 107 1.59 -4.44 -3.54
CA LEU A 107 0.28 -3.81 -3.76
C LEU A 107 0.21 -3.16 -5.14
N ILE A 108 1.27 -2.47 -5.57
CA ILE A 108 1.37 -1.88 -6.90
C ILE A 108 1.25 -2.97 -7.98
N GLU A 109 1.97 -4.07 -7.83
CA GLU A 109 1.92 -5.20 -8.77
C GLU A 109 0.54 -5.84 -8.82
N LEU A 110 -0.17 -5.97 -7.70
CA LEU A 110 -1.53 -6.50 -7.66
C LEU A 110 -2.48 -5.64 -8.51
N VAL A 111 -2.42 -4.31 -8.34
CA VAL A 111 -3.26 -3.38 -9.10
C VAL A 111 -2.85 -3.38 -10.58
N GLU A 112 -1.55 -3.38 -10.89
CA GLU A 112 -1.02 -3.40 -12.25
C GLU A 112 -1.38 -4.69 -13.01
N LYS A 113 -1.29 -5.85 -12.36
CA LYS A 113 -1.75 -7.14 -12.91
C LYS A 113 -3.26 -7.12 -13.20
N THR A 114 -4.04 -6.56 -12.28
CA THR A 114 -5.50 -6.42 -12.48
C THR A 114 -5.81 -5.51 -13.67
N ALA A 115 -5.13 -4.36 -13.78
CA ALA A 115 -5.26 -3.45 -14.91
C ALA A 115 -5.01 -4.14 -16.25
N ASN A 116 -3.95 -4.95 -16.32
CA ASN A 116 -3.57 -5.67 -17.53
C ASN A 116 -4.54 -6.80 -17.91
N SER A 117 -5.33 -7.30 -16.96
CA SER A 117 -6.39 -8.29 -17.17
C SER A 117 -7.78 -7.68 -17.40
N SER A 118 -7.90 -6.34 -17.39
CA SER A 118 -9.19 -5.65 -17.48
C SER A 118 -9.82 -5.75 -18.86
N ALA A 119 -11.14 -5.95 -18.91
CA ALA A 119 -11.88 -6.16 -20.15
C ALA A 119 -12.13 -4.87 -20.96
N THR A 120 -12.02 -3.69 -20.33
CA THR A 120 -12.27 -2.40 -20.97
C THR A 120 -11.08 -1.46 -20.77
N ASP A 121 -10.81 -0.63 -21.78
CA ASP A 121 -9.73 0.36 -21.72
C ASP A 121 -9.99 1.44 -20.66
N GLU A 122 -11.26 1.77 -20.38
CA GLU A 122 -11.65 2.71 -19.33
C GLU A 122 -11.18 2.23 -17.95
N VAL A 123 -11.47 0.97 -17.61
CA VAL A 123 -11.09 0.39 -16.31
C VAL A 123 -9.58 0.19 -16.22
N LYS A 124 -8.95 -0.25 -17.33
CA LYS A 124 -7.50 -0.35 -17.42
C LYS A 124 -6.83 0.99 -17.16
N SER A 125 -7.31 2.06 -17.78
CA SER A 125 -6.77 3.42 -17.59
C SER A 125 -6.91 3.87 -16.15
N ALA A 126 -8.10 3.68 -15.54
CA ALA A 126 -8.35 4.05 -14.15
C ALA A 126 -7.37 3.37 -13.18
N LEU A 127 -7.13 2.06 -13.36
CA LEU A 127 -6.19 1.32 -12.54
C LEU A 127 -4.73 1.73 -12.77
N LEU A 128 -4.34 2.00 -14.02
CA LEU A 128 -2.99 2.48 -14.33
C LEU A 128 -2.73 3.88 -13.78
N ASP A 129 -3.76 4.73 -13.70
CA ASP A 129 -3.66 6.03 -13.04
C ASP A 129 -3.38 5.87 -11.54
N ILE A 130 -4.05 4.93 -10.86
CA ILE A 130 -3.76 4.58 -9.44
C ILE A 130 -2.32 4.10 -9.29
N VAL A 131 -1.86 3.19 -10.16
CA VAL A 131 -0.46 2.70 -10.17
C VAL A 131 0.53 3.84 -10.35
N ARG A 132 0.25 4.79 -11.25
CA ARG A 132 1.11 5.98 -11.48
C ARG A 132 1.19 6.86 -10.24
N VAL A 133 0.07 7.10 -9.57
CA VAL A 133 0.02 7.89 -8.33
C VAL A 133 0.82 7.20 -7.23
N ALA A 134 0.60 5.89 -7.02
CA ALA A 134 1.34 5.11 -6.03
C ALA A 134 2.86 5.14 -6.27
N LYS A 135 3.32 4.88 -7.51
CA LYS A 135 4.75 4.95 -7.88
C LYS A 135 5.34 6.36 -7.64
N THR A 136 4.54 7.40 -7.79
CA THR A 136 4.95 8.79 -7.52
C THR A 136 5.04 9.07 -6.01
N GLN A 137 4.08 8.58 -5.23
CA GLN A 137 4.09 8.68 -3.76
C GLN A 137 5.28 7.92 -3.17
N GLN A 138 5.53 6.68 -3.60
CA GLN A 138 6.69 5.89 -3.23
C GLN A 138 8.01 6.65 -3.43
N LYS A 139 8.22 7.22 -4.62
CA LYS A 139 9.43 8.01 -4.92
C LYS A 139 9.59 9.21 -3.97
N ARG A 140 8.49 9.92 -3.70
CA ARG A 140 8.50 11.05 -2.75
C ARG A 140 8.79 10.59 -1.32
N LEU A 141 8.27 9.44 -0.92
CA LEU A 141 8.53 8.84 0.39
C LEU A 141 10.02 8.52 0.53
N VAL A 142 10.62 7.81 -0.44
CA VAL A 142 12.07 7.51 -0.44
C VAL A 142 12.91 8.78 -0.31
N HIS A 143 12.61 9.82 -1.11
CA HIS A 143 13.30 11.10 -1.00
C HIS A 143 13.10 11.78 0.36
N SER A 144 11.94 11.63 0.98
CA SER A 144 11.66 12.22 2.30
C SER A 144 12.45 11.49 3.39
N THR A 145 12.54 10.16 3.31
CA THR A 145 13.34 9.35 4.23
C THR A 145 14.83 9.68 4.15
N ILE A 146 15.39 9.78 2.93
CA ILE A 146 16.81 10.16 2.75
C ILE A 146 17.09 11.54 3.37
N ARG A 147 16.16 12.49 3.24
CA ARG A 147 16.33 13.82 3.84
C ARG A 147 16.17 13.82 5.36
N MET A 148 15.51 12.82 5.94
CA MET A 148 15.52 12.62 7.40
C MET A 148 16.86 12.08 7.90
N ASP A 149 17.67 11.45 7.04
CA ASP A 149 19.03 11.03 7.41
C ASP A 149 20.00 12.21 7.56
N ASP A 150 19.73 13.32 6.87
CA ASP A 150 20.56 14.53 6.87
C ASP A 150 20.31 15.47 8.08
N ILE A 151 19.33 15.16 8.95
CA ILE A 151 18.93 15.97 10.13
C ILE A 151 19.50 15.39 11.42
#